data_AF-A0A174NS19-F1
#
_entry.id   AF-A0A174NS19-F1
#
_cell.length_a   1.000
_cell.length_b   1.000
_cell.length_c   1.000
_cell.angle_alpha   90.00
_cell.angle_beta   90.00
_cell.angle_gamma   90.00
#
_symmetry.space_group_name_H-M   'P 1'
#
loop_
_entity.id
_entity.type
_entity.pdbx_description
1 polymer ?
#
loop_
_entity_poly.entity_id
_entity_poly.type
_entity_poly.pdbx_seq_one_letter_code
_entity_poly.pdbx_strand_id
1 'polypeptide(L)'
;MKLNVTNHPYYCSKSNYYVGGSDNFGRSEYDSWSDFKEEWLGIGDDSLGIDSDLNYCVRFDITQNEDSGAKDLWLFFLLQRKGIFSPVQVRNIKDSDMPEIEKFLKRQWKYIKKMWKEFSNVD
;
A
#
# COMPACT_ATOMS: atom_id res chain seq x y z
N MET A 1 10.25 2.51 -11.25
CA MET A 1 9.19 1.49 -11.37
C MET A 1 8.23 1.97 -12.45
N LYS A 2 7.81 1.09 -13.38
CA LYS A 2 6.80 1.44 -14.40
C LYS A 2 5.40 1.24 -13.83
N LEU A 3 4.44 2.06 -14.26
CA LEU A 3 3.04 1.88 -13.92
C LEU A 3 2.45 0.73 -14.73
N ASN A 4 2.60 -0.51 -14.26
CA ASN A 4 2.09 -1.72 -14.91
C ASN A 4 1.32 -2.57 -13.90
N VAL A 5 0.34 -3.34 -14.37
CA VAL A 5 -0.39 -4.29 -13.53
C VAL A 5 0.61 -5.24 -12.87
N THR A 6 0.50 -5.38 -11.55
CA THR A 6 1.40 -6.25 -10.77
C THR A 6 0.93 -7.70 -10.86
N ASN A 7 1.89 -8.62 -10.84
CA ASN A 7 1.63 -10.06 -10.78
C ASN A 7 2.35 -10.67 -9.57
N HIS A 8 1.62 -10.88 -8.47
CA HIS A 8 2.16 -11.49 -7.24
C HIS A 8 1.77 -12.96 -7.15
N PRO A 9 2.60 -13.81 -6.51
CA PRO A 9 2.41 -15.27 -6.54
C PRO A 9 1.25 -15.78 -5.67
N TYR A 10 0.58 -14.93 -4.90
CA TYR A 10 -0.53 -15.32 -4.04
C TYR A 10 -1.65 -14.27 -4.02
N TYR A 11 -2.86 -14.71 -3.72
CA TYR A 11 -4.03 -13.84 -3.56
C TYR A 11 -3.91 -12.95 -2.30
N CYS A 12 -4.32 -11.68 -2.42
CA CYS A 12 -4.49 -10.79 -1.27
C CYS A 12 -5.89 -10.19 -1.27
N SER A 13 -6.59 -10.29 -0.14
CA SER A 13 -7.95 -9.79 -0.03
C SER A 13 -7.98 -8.27 -0.12
N LYS A 14 -8.92 -7.73 -0.90
CA LYS A 14 -9.22 -6.29 -0.98
C LYS A 14 -10.23 -5.84 0.09
N SER A 15 -10.54 -6.73 1.04
CA SER A 15 -11.44 -6.48 2.16
C SER A 15 -10.86 -6.99 3.48
N ASN A 16 -11.35 -6.42 4.59
CA ASN A 16 -11.08 -6.90 5.94
C ASN A 16 -12.31 -7.66 6.48
N TYR A 17 -12.08 -8.92 6.86
CA TYR A 17 -13.10 -9.84 7.38
C TYR A 17 -13.83 -9.32 8.63
N TYR A 18 -13.18 -8.52 9.48
CA TYR A 18 -13.73 -8.05 10.75
C TYR A 18 -14.77 -6.93 10.58
N VAL A 19 -14.91 -6.36 9.39
CA VAL A 19 -15.93 -5.33 9.13
C VAL A 19 -17.19 -6.03 8.62
N GLY A 20 -18.20 -6.09 9.49
CA GLY A 20 -19.51 -6.67 9.17
C GLY A 20 -20.36 -5.74 8.30
N GLY A 21 -21.17 -6.32 7.41
CA GLY A 21 -22.02 -5.56 6.48
C GLY A 21 -21.29 -5.03 5.24
N SER A 22 -22.01 -4.30 4.39
CA SER A 22 -21.48 -3.66 3.18
C SER A 22 -20.73 -2.35 3.43
N ASP A 23 -20.43 -2.01 4.69
CA ASP A 23 -19.75 -0.78 5.06
C ASP A 23 -18.28 -0.81 4.60
N ASN A 24 -18.06 -0.34 3.38
CA ASN A 24 -16.79 -0.20 2.67
C ASN A 24 -15.87 -1.42 2.67
N PHE A 25 -16.35 -2.62 3.03
CA PHE A 25 -15.55 -3.84 3.11
C PHE A 25 -14.28 -3.70 3.98
N GLY A 26 -14.26 -2.74 4.91
CA GLY A 26 -13.12 -2.44 5.76
C GLY A 26 -11.86 -1.94 5.04
N ARG A 27 -12.01 -1.30 3.87
CA ARG A 27 -10.92 -0.62 3.14
C ARG A 27 -11.08 0.89 3.16
N SER A 28 -9.97 1.62 3.01
CA SER A 28 -9.99 3.05 2.71
C SER A 28 -9.88 3.27 1.20
N GLU A 29 -10.51 4.33 0.70
CA GLU A 29 -10.50 4.67 -0.73
C GLU A 29 -10.12 6.14 -0.91
N TYR A 30 -9.26 6.40 -1.88
CA TYR A 30 -8.77 7.72 -2.24
C TYR A 30 -8.88 7.91 -3.75
N ASP A 31 -9.23 9.12 -4.19
CA ASP A 31 -9.38 9.42 -5.61
C ASP A 31 -8.04 9.71 -6.31
N SER A 32 -7.02 10.08 -5.54
CA SER A 32 -5.67 10.35 -6.03
C SER A 32 -4.57 10.01 -5.03
N TRP A 33 -3.34 9.90 -5.52
CA TRP A 33 -2.15 9.77 -4.67
C TRP A 33 -2.01 10.93 -3.68
N SER A 34 -2.41 12.15 -4.08
CA SER A 34 -2.33 13.32 -3.20
C SER A 34 -3.23 13.18 -1.97
N ASP A 35 -4.47 12.73 -2.16
CA ASP A 35 -5.45 12.58 -1.07
C ASP A 35 -4.97 11.54 -0.05
N PHE A 36 -4.44 10.41 -0.56
CA PHE A 36 -3.81 9.41 0.29
C PHE A 36 -2.65 10.00 1.10
N LYS A 37 -1.77 10.79 0.48
CA LYS A 37 -0.63 11.40 1.16
C LYS A 37 -1.05 12.33 2.28
N GLU A 38 -2.07 13.15 2.05
CA GLU A 38 -2.56 14.13 3.03
C GLU A 38 -3.07 13.44 4.31
N GLU A 39 -3.73 12.29 4.18
CA GLU A 39 -4.26 11.57 5.33
C GLU A 39 -3.26 10.62 5.98
N TRP A 40 -2.50 9.85 5.19
CA TRP A 40 -1.69 8.75 5.70
C TRP A 40 -0.21 9.10 5.93
N LEU A 41 0.32 10.09 5.21
CA LEU A 41 1.76 10.39 5.23
C LEU A 41 2.03 11.70 5.98
N GLY A 42 3.22 11.82 6.55
CA GLY A 42 3.64 13.03 7.28
C GLY A 42 4.38 12.76 8.59
N ILE A 43 4.75 11.50 8.87
CA ILE A 43 5.51 11.12 10.06
C ILE A 43 6.96 10.80 9.68
N GLY A 44 7.91 11.61 10.17
CA GLY A 44 9.36 11.45 9.98
C GLY A 44 10.03 12.62 9.26
N ASP A 45 11.31 12.48 8.91
CA ASP A 45 12.14 13.55 8.29
C ASP A 45 11.74 13.93 6.85
N ASP A 46 10.81 13.21 6.21
CA ASP A 46 10.26 13.58 4.91
C ASP A 46 8.74 13.32 4.81
N SER A 47 8.04 14.11 3.98
CA SER A 47 6.57 14.13 3.79
C SER A 47 5.98 12.86 3.17
N LEU A 48 6.79 11.80 3.00
CA LEU A 48 6.37 10.50 2.50
C LEU A 48 6.49 9.40 3.57
N GLY A 49 6.66 9.81 4.82
CA GLY A 49 6.84 8.90 5.93
C GLY A 49 5.53 8.43 6.56
N ILE A 50 5.53 7.14 6.88
CA ILE A 50 4.62 6.51 7.84
C ILE A 50 5.45 5.98 9.01
N ASP A 51 4.81 5.89 10.17
CA ASP A 51 5.34 5.11 11.29
C ASP A 51 5.22 3.61 10.94
N SER A 52 6.32 3.03 10.43
CA SER A 52 6.36 1.61 10.04
C SER A 52 6.28 0.64 11.22
N ASP A 53 6.51 1.10 12.45
CA ASP A 53 6.35 0.28 13.65
C ASP A 53 4.86 0.15 14.02
N LEU A 54 4.03 1.10 13.59
CA LEU A 54 2.58 1.09 13.84
C LEU A 54 1.75 0.68 12.62
N ASN A 55 2.09 1.17 11.44
CA ASN A 55 1.30 1.08 10.23
C ASN A 55 2.18 0.58 9.07
N TYR A 56 2.29 -0.73 8.95
CA TYR A 56 3.26 -1.35 8.05
C TYR A 56 2.61 -1.77 6.73
N CYS A 57 3.09 -1.23 5.61
CA CYS A 57 2.66 -1.67 4.27
C CYS A 57 3.41 -2.94 3.84
N VAL A 58 2.71 -4.08 3.87
CA VAL A 58 3.29 -5.40 3.56
C VAL A 58 3.36 -5.68 2.07
N ARG A 59 2.49 -5.07 1.29
CA ARG A 59 2.28 -5.39 -0.13
C ARG A 59 1.63 -4.21 -0.83
N PHE A 60 1.90 -4.10 -2.13
CA PHE A 60 1.17 -3.22 -3.03
C PHE A 60 0.79 -3.99 -4.30
N ASP A 61 -0.35 -3.65 -4.89
CA ASP A 61 -0.76 -4.14 -6.20
C ASP A 61 -1.12 -2.95 -7.09
N ILE A 62 -0.76 -3.00 -8.37
CA ILE A 62 -1.34 -2.10 -9.38
C ILE A 62 -2.36 -2.91 -10.15
N THR A 63 -3.60 -2.42 -10.20
CA THR A 63 -4.69 -3.03 -10.95
C THR A 63 -5.18 -2.09 -12.03
N GLN A 64 -5.88 -2.62 -13.02
CA GLN A 64 -6.55 -1.83 -14.05
C GLN A 64 -8.06 -1.97 -13.87
N ASN A 65 -8.77 -0.85 -13.85
CA ASN A 65 -10.22 -0.82 -13.90
C ASN A 65 -10.67 -1.27 -15.31
N GLU A 66 -11.57 -2.25 -15.37
CA GLU A 66 -12.00 -2.85 -16.64
C GLU A 66 -12.86 -1.89 -17.48
N ASP A 67 -13.62 -1.01 -16.82
CA ASP A 67 -14.54 -0.08 -17.48
C ASP A 67 -13.81 1.17 -18.01
N SER A 68 -12.96 1.77 -17.17
CA SER A 68 -12.29 3.04 -17.50
C SER A 68 -10.88 2.86 -18.07
N GLY A 69 -10.28 1.69 -17.89
CA GLY A 69 -8.87 1.45 -18.19
C GLY A 69 -7.90 2.19 -17.25
N ALA A 70 -8.41 2.93 -16.26
CA ALA A 70 -7.59 3.63 -15.28
C ALA A 70 -6.82 2.63 -14.39
N LYS A 71 -5.65 3.02 -13.91
CA LYS A 71 -4.85 2.19 -13.01
C LYS A 71 -5.03 2.64 -11.58
N ASP A 72 -5.24 1.68 -10.70
CA ASP A 72 -5.39 1.89 -9.27
C ASP A 72 -4.20 1.26 -8.55
N LEU A 73 -3.75 1.90 -7.48
CA LEU A 73 -2.77 1.37 -6.54
C LEU A 73 -3.50 0.86 -5.30
N TRP A 74 -3.35 -0.43 -5.04
CA TRP A 74 -3.71 -1.04 -3.77
C TRP A 74 -2.49 -1.06 -2.86
N LEU A 75 -2.66 -0.61 -1.62
CA LEU A 75 -1.69 -0.72 -0.56
C LEU A 75 -2.30 -1.55 0.56
N PHE A 76 -1.57 -2.53 1.06
CA PHE A 76 -2.06 -3.44 2.10
C PHE A 76 -1.28 -3.20 3.38
N PHE A 77 -1.95 -2.61 4.36
CA PHE A 77 -1.36 -2.28 5.65
C PHE A 77 -1.71 -3.32 6.73
N LEU A 78 -0.76 -3.52 7.63
CA LEU A 78 -0.98 -4.09 8.95
C LEU A 78 -0.86 -2.96 9.98
N LEU A 79 -1.98 -2.61 10.61
CA LEU A 79 -2.03 -1.67 11.74
C LEU A 79 -1.70 -2.47 13.01
N GLN A 80 -0.42 -2.57 13.30
CA GLN A 80 0.16 -3.57 14.20
C GLN A 80 -0.42 -3.50 15.62
N ARG A 81 -0.59 -2.29 16.17
CA ARG A 81 -1.12 -2.09 17.54
C ARG A 81 -2.53 -2.66 17.73
N LYS A 82 -3.31 -2.73 16.67
CA LYS A 82 -4.69 -3.25 16.70
C LYS A 82 -4.81 -4.63 16.04
N GLY A 83 -3.74 -5.15 15.44
CA GLY A 83 -3.79 -6.38 14.65
C GLY A 83 -4.74 -6.29 13.45
N ILE A 84 -4.92 -5.09 12.87
CA ILE A 84 -5.89 -4.85 11.80
C ILE A 84 -5.20 -4.94 10.45
N PHE A 85 -5.74 -5.78 9.55
CA PHE A 85 -5.44 -5.72 8.13
C PHE A 85 -6.26 -4.61 7.47
N SER A 86 -5.61 -3.66 6.80
CA SER A 86 -6.26 -2.49 6.22
C SER A 86 -5.86 -2.35 4.76
N PRO A 87 -6.71 -2.82 3.83
CA PRO A 87 -6.57 -2.50 2.42
C PRO A 87 -6.84 -1.01 2.19
N VAL A 88 -6.08 -0.41 1.30
CA VAL A 88 -6.25 0.96 0.84
C VAL A 88 -6.22 0.97 -0.68
N GLN A 89 -7.25 1.52 -1.30
CA GLN A 89 -7.32 1.73 -2.76
C GLN A 89 -7.07 3.20 -3.06
N VAL A 90 -6.07 3.48 -3.88
CA VAL A 90 -5.80 4.81 -4.43
C VAL A 90 -6.08 4.75 -5.93
N ARG A 91 -7.10 5.48 -6.37
CA ARG A 91 -7.59 5.42 -7.74
C ARG A 91 -6.79 6.34 -8.67
N ASN A 92 -6.95 6.11 -9.98
CA ASN A 92 -6.52 7.03 -11.03
C ASN A 92 -5.02 7.42 -11.01
N ILE A 93 -4.15 6.45 -10.71
CA ILE A 93 -2.71 6.66 -10.67
C ILE A 93 -2.18 7.01 -12.06
N LYS A 94 -1.33 8.04 -12.10
CA LYS A 94 -0.70 8.55 -13.31
C LYS A 94 0.78 8.19 -13.31
N ASP A 95 1.39 8.18 -14.50
CA ASP A 95 2.84 8.01 -14.63
C ASP A 95 3.63 9.08 -13.85
N SER A 96 3.05 10.28 -13.69
CA SER A 96 3.63 11.37 -12.89
C SER A 96 3.75 11.06 -11.40
N ASP A 97 2.92 10.16 -10.86
CA ASP A 97 2.92 9.81 -9.43
C ASP A 97 3.99 8.75 -9.11
N MET A 98 4.44 8.01 -10.13
CA MET A 98 5.33 6.86 -9.97
C MET A 98 6.67 7.15 -9.29
N PRO A 99 7.35 8.29 -9.52
CA PRO A 99 8.59 8.59 -8.80
C PRO A 99 8.40 8.63 -7.28
N GLU A 100 7.31 9.21 -6.80
CA GLU A 100 7.01 9.27 -5.36
C GLU A 100 6.53 7.93 -4.82
N ILE A 101 5.64 7.24 -5.54
CA ILE A 101 5.16 5.91 -5.16
C ILE A 101 6.34 4.94 -5.05
N GLU A 102 7.26 4.95 -6.01
CA GLU A 102 8.47 4.12 -5.95
C GLU A 102 9.35 4.49 -4.75
N LYS A 103 9.51 5.78 -4.44
CA LYS A 103 10.25 6.22 -3.26
C LYS A 103 9.61 5.69 -1.98
N PHE A 104 8.29 5.80 -1.84
CA PHE A 104 7.53 5.25 -0.73
C PHE A 104 7.70 3.73 -0.62
N LEU A 105 7.45 2.98 -1.70
CA LEU A 105 7.55 1.51 -1.71
C LEU A 105 8.98 1.02 -1.40
N LYS A 106 10.02 1.71 -1.88
CA LYS A 106 11.41 1.41 -1.50
C LYS A 106 11.66 1.56 0.00
N ARG A 107 11.03 2.52 0.67
CA ARG A 107 11.09 2.67 2.13
C ARG A 107 10.43 1.48 2.82
N GLN A 108 9.25 1.08 2.37
CA GLN A 108 8.56 -0.11 2.89
C GLN A 108 9.43 -1.35 2.71
N TRP A 109 9.94 -1.60 1.51
CA TRP A 109 10.84 -2.71 1.20
C TRP A 109 12.08 -2.75 2.09
N LYS A 110 12.74 -1.60 2.34
CA LYS A 110 13.88 -1.53 3.26
C LYS A 110 13.48 -1.98 4.66
N TYR A 111 12.30 -1.62 5.13
CA TYR A 111 11.77 -2.07 6.42
C TYR A 111 11.47 -3.57 6.42
N ILE A 112 10.82 -4.12 5.38
CA ILE A 112 10.56 -5.57 5.25
C ILE A 112 11.84 -6.36 5.39
N LYS A 113 12.88 -5.98 4.65
CA LYS A 113 14.18 -6.67 4.69
C LYS A 113 14.82 -6.67 6.08
N LYS A 114 14.62 -5.63 6.88
CA LYS A 114 15.15 -5.59 8.26
C LYS A 114 14.55 -6.66 9.15
N MET A 115 13.28 -7.03 8.93
CA MET A 115 12.59 -8.05 9.74
C MET A 115 13.08 -9.48 9.44
N TRP A 116 13.67 -9.69 8.28
CA TRP A 116 14.17 -10.98 7.83
C TRP A 116 15.70 -11.02 7.80
N LYS A 117 16.38 -10.03 8.40
CA LYS A 117 17.83 -9.85 8.30
C LYS A 117 18.62 -11.05 8.82
N GLU A 118 18.04 -11.79 9.76
CA GLU A 118 18.60 -12.99 10.38
C GLU A 118 18.86 -14.09 9.34
N PHE A 119 18.09 -14.12 8.24
CA PHE A 119 18.22 -15.10 7.17
C PHE A 119 18.39 -14.48 5.78
N SER A 120 18.24 -13.16 5.60
CA SER A 120 18.32 -12.51 4.28
C SER A 120 19.73 -12.48 3.67
N ASN A 121 20.73 -12.99 4.39
CA ASN A 121 22.10 -13.22 3.91
C ASN A 121 22.34 -14.70 3.54
N VAL A 122 21.30 -15.54 3.54
CA VAL A 122 21.40 -16.96 3.13
C VAL A 122 21.10 -17.02 1.63
N ASP A 123 22.07 -17.53 0.87
CA ASP A 123 22.05 -17.69 -0.60
C ASP A 123 20.89 -18.54 -1.12
#